data_AF-A0A2M7E7I0-F1
#
_entry.id   AF-A0A2M7E7I0-F1
#
_cell.length_a   1.000
_cell.length_b   1.000
_cell.length_c   1.000
_cell.angle_alpha   90.00
_cell.angle_beta   90.00
_cell.angle_gamma   90.00
#
_symmetry.space_group_name_H-M   'P 1'
#
loop_
_entity.id
_entity.type
_entity.pdbx_description
1 polymer ?
#
loop_
_entity_poly.entity_id
_entity_poly.type
_entity_poly.pdbx_seq_one_letter_code
_entity_poly.pdbx_strand_id
1 'polypeptide(L)'
;MEKQDSAGSLIFFPLVGLFMGGALLLMEISLNKFVSPLILNLLLLLVWVGITGALHLDGLADTVDGFSGGRNKEEILKIMTDSCIGAKGAAALILFLGAKFLFLCQLPFTFRNYALLFTPALGRWAMVLAMTFSSYAKKEGLGRIFVEGNDKKEALITSLLMILLGLLLFKSFFIYLLFGILLITFLLLTIFKRRIRGITGDNLGAINEIIEVVALLIIILGNSS
;
A
#
# COMPACT_ATOMS: atom_id res chain seq x y z
N MET A 1 -13.52 2.05 27.19
CA MET A 1 -13.29 0.63 26.85
C MET A 1 -12.76 0.42 25.43
N GLU A 2 -12.88 1.38 24.48
CA GLU A 2 -12.40 1.19 23.09
C GLU A 2 -10.87 1.22 22.87
N LYS A 3 -10.06 1.82 23.76
CA LYS A 3 -8.59 1.86 23.59
C LYS A 3 -7.91 0.49 23.69
N GLN A 4 -8.59 -0.52 24.23
CA GLN A 4 -7.99 -1.83 24.55
C GLN A 4 -8.08 -2.83 23.38
N ASP A 5 -9.01 -2.66 22.43
CA ASP A 5 -9.16 -3.56 21.27
C ASP A 5 -8.22 -3.23 20.10
N SER A 6 -7.58 -2.04 20.10
CA SER A 6 -6.63 -1.63 19.06
C SER A 6 -5.18 -1.97 19.39
N ALA A 7 -4.87 -2.19 20.67
CA ALA A 7 -3.55 -2.60 21.14
C ALA A 7 -3.25 -4.01 20.59
N GLY A 8 -2.22 -4.12 19.76
CA GLY A 8 -1.81 -5.33 19.06
C GLY A 8 -2.15 -5.36 17.58
N SER A 9 -2.94 -4.41 17.06
CA SER A 9 -3.43 -4.47 15.68
C SER A 9 -2.38 -4.10 14.62
N LEU A 10 -1.44 -3.20 14.94
CA LEU A 10 -0.48 -2.67 13.96
C LEU A 10 0.53 -3.70 13.47
N ILE A 11 0.90 -4.65 14.34
CA ILE A 11 1.81 -5.74 14.00
C ILE A 11 1.19 -6.63 12.90
N PHE A 12 -0.14 -6.76 12.87
CA PHE A 12 -0.82 -7.62 11.88
C PHE A 12 -0.85 -7.03 10.47
N PHE A 13 -0.71 -5.70 10.30
CA PHE A 13 -0.77 -5.07 8.98
C PHE A 13 0.25 -5.67 7.99
N PRO A 14 1.57 -5.62 8.25
CA PRO A 14 2.54 -6.24 7.35
C PRO A 14 2.48 -7.77 7.37
N LEU A 15 2.02 -8.42 8.45
CA LEU A 15 1.82 -9.88 8.46
C LEU A 15 0.73 -10.31 7.47
N VAL A 16 -0.37 -9.57 7.40
CA VAL A 16 -1.41 -9.77 6.37
C VAL A 16 -0.81 -9.54 4.98
N GLY A 17 0.03 -8.53 4.82
CA GLY A 17 0.77 -8.32 3.57
C GLY A 17 1.69 -9.48 3.20
N LEU A 18 2.43 -10.06 4.15
CA LEU A 18 3.27 -11.24 3.92
C LEU A 18 2.43 -12.47 3.58
N PHE A 19 1.28 -12.66 4.23
CA PHE A 19 0.35 -13.75 3.89
C PHE A 19 -0.16 -13.61 2.46
N MET A 20 -0.56 -12.41 2.06
CA MET A 20 -0.96 -12.11 0.69
C MET A 20 0.17 -12.38 -0.29
N GLY A 21 1.38 -11.88 -0.02
CA GLY A 21 2.54 -12.12 -0.86
C GLY A 21 2.93 -13.59 -0.95
N GLY A 22 2.75 -14.35 0.14
CA GLY A 22 2.91 -15.80 0.18
C GLY A 22 1.92 -16.52 -0.74
N ALA A 23 0.65 -16.09 -0.76
CA ALA A 23 -0.35 -16.62 -1.68
C ALA A 23 0.01 -16.33 -3.16
N LEU A 24 0.49 -15.12 -3.46
CA LEU A 24 0.96 -14.75 -4.80
C LEU A 24 2.18 -15.58 -5.23
N LEU A 25 3.16 -15.74 -4.34
CA LEU A 25 4.35 -16.56 -4.59
C LEU A 25 4.00 -18.03 -4.79
N LEU A 26 3.08 -18.58 -3.97
CA LEU A 26 2.61 -19.94 -4.12
C LEU A 26 1.93 -20.17 -5.48
N MET A 27 1.13 -19.20 -5.92
CA MET A 27 0.49 -19.23 -7.23
C MET A 27 1.52 -19.18 -8.37
N GLU A 28 2.51 -18.29 -8.29
CA GLU A 28 3.63 -18.21 -9.24
C GLU A 28 4.33 -19.56 -9.37
N ILE A 29 4.74 -20.18 -8.27
CA ILE A 29 5.46 -21.47 -8.27
C ILE A 29 4.57 -22.59 -8.80
N SER A 30 3.28 -22.58 -8.47
CA SER A 30 2.35 -23.64 -8.85
C SER A 30 1.95 -23.58 -10.32
N LEU A 31 1.85 -22.37 -10.91
CA LEU A 31 1.28 -22.17 -12.23
C LEU A 31 2.29 -21.81 -13.32
N ASN A 32 3.53 -21.40 -12.99
CA ASN A 32 4.51 -20.92 -13.98
C ASN A 32 4.87 -21.91 -15.09
N LYS A 33 4.65 -23.22 -14.90
CA LYS A 33 4.87 -24.25 -15.92
C LYS A 33 3.62 -24.57 -16.76
N PHE A 34 2.44 -24.10 -16.34
CA PHE A 34 1.15 -24.50 -16.94
C PHE A 34 0.51 -23.40 -17.77
N VAL A 35 0.85 -22.13 -17.53
CA VAL A 35 0.27 -20.97 -18.25
C VAL A 35 1.38 -20.07 -18.78
N SER A 36 1.06 -19.26 -19.80
CA SER A 36 2.01 -18.27 -20.31
C SER A 36 2.31 -17.20 -19.25
N PRO A 37 3.51 -16.57 -19.28
CA PRO A 37 3.86 -15.53 -18.31
C PRO A 37 2.87 -14.36 -18.26
N LEU A 38 2.31 -13.98 -19.41
CA LEU A 38 1.32 -12.90 -19.50
C LEU A 38 0.02 -13.24 -18.76
N ILE A 39 -0.47 -14.48 -18.95
CA ILE A 39 -1.67 -14.97 -18.25
C ILE A 39 -1.39 -15.08 -16.75
N LEU A 40 -0.22 -15.60 -16.36
CA LEU A 40 0.16 -15.69 -14.95
C LEU A 40 0.17 -14.33 -14.26
N ASN A 41 0.78 -13.31 -14.88
CA ASN A 41 0.82 -11.96 -14.32
C ASN A 41 -0.58 -11.34 -14.18
N LEU A 42 -1.48 -11.63 -15.11
CA LEU A 42 -2.88 -11.18 -15.01
C LEU A 42 -3.58 -11.87 -13.83
N LEU A 43 -3.42 -13.19 -13.71
CA LEU A 43 -4.02 -13.96 -12.61
C LEU A 43 -3.47 -13.53 -11.24
N LEU A 44 -2.17 -13.28 -11.13
CA LEU A 44 -1.55 -12.73 -9.93
C LEU A 44 -2.16 -11.38 -9.56
N LEU A 45 -2.34 -10.47 -10.53
CA LEU A 45 -2.98 -9.18 -10.28
C LEU A 45 -4.43 -9.35 -9.83
N LEU A 46 -5.21 -10.23 -10.46
CA LEU A 46 -6.60 -10.51 -10.09
C LEU A 46 -6.69 -11.04 -8.65
N VAL A 47 -5.82 -11.97 -8.27
CA VAL A 47 -5.77 -12.50 -6.90
C VAL A 47 -5.33 -11.42 -5.90
N TRP A 48 -4.31 -10.62 -6.25
CA TRP A 48 -3.83 -9.52 -5.40
C TRP A 48 -4.95 -8.54 -5.08
N VAL A 49 -5.71 -8.11 -6.09
CA VAL A 49 -6.87 -7.23 -5.92
C VAL A 49 -7.99 -7.93 -5.18
N GLY A 50 -8.32 -9.16 -5.58
CA GLY A 50 -9.45 -9.95 -5.07
C GLY A 50 -9.37 -10.26 -3.58
N ILE A 51 -8.17 -10.59 -3.05
CA ILE A 51 -7.98 -10.87 -1.62
C ILE A 51 -8.38 -9.68 -0.74
N THR A 52 -8.17 -8.45 -1.24
CA THR A 52 -8.55 -7.23 -0.50
C THR A 52 -9.98 -6.78 -0.75
N GLY A 53 -10.71 -7.42 -1.67
CA GLY A 53 -12.00 -6.93 -2.14
C GLY A 53 -11.92 -5.53 -2.77
N ALA A 54 -10.76 -5.15 -3.31
CA ALA A 54 -10.46 -3.81 -3.84
C ALA A 54 -10.58 -2.65 -2.84
N LEU A 55 -10.61 -2.90 -1.52
CA LEU A 55 -10.77 -1.88 -0.49
C LEU A 55 -9.73 -0.74 -0.57
N HIS A 56 -8.47 -1.07 -0.85
CA HIS A 56 -7.42 -0.05 -0.95
C HIS A 56 -7.46 0.74 -2.27
N LEU A 57 -7.93 0.09 -3.35
CA LEU A 57 -8.13 0.74 -4.64
C LEU A 57 -9.28 1.75 -4.57
N ASP A 58 -10.37 1.40 -3.89
CA ASP A 58 -11.46 2.33 -3.58
C ASP A 58 -10.93 3.58 -2.87
N GLY A 59 -10.12 3.38 -1.82
CA GLY A 59 -9.46 4.49 -1.12
C GLY A 59 -8.52 5.34 -1.99
N LEU A 60 -7.85 4.73 -2.98
CA LEU A 60 -7.06 5.45 -3.99
C LEU A 60 -7.96 6.32 -4.88
N ALA A 61 -9.05 5.76 -5.41
CA ALA A 61 -9.99 6.49 -6.26
C ALA A 61 -10.60 7.68 -5.52
N ASP A 62 -11.11 7.46 -4.30
CA ASP A 62 -11.67 8.50 -3.44
C ASP A 62 -10.65 9.59 -3.13
N THR A 63 -9.42 9.20 -2.79
CA THR A 63 -8.35 10.17 -2.54
C THR A 63 -8.08 11.04 -3.77
N VAL A 64 -8.05 10.44 -4.97
CA VAL A 64 -7.83 11.19 -6.22
C VAL A 64 -9.00 12.12 -6.52
N ASP A 65 -10.24 11.64 -6.46
CA ASP A 65 -11.42 12.46 -6.75
C ASP A 65 -11.57 13.58 -5.72
N GLY A 66 -11.41 13.29 -4.43
CA GLY A 66 -11.45 14.25 -3.35
C GLY A 66 -10.44 15.38 -3.55
N PHE A 67 -9.16 15.04 -3.71
CA PHE A 67 -8.09 16.04 -3.77
C PHE A 67 -8.08 16.83 -5.08
N SER A 68 -8.64 16.28 -6.15
CA SER A 68 -8.69 16.91 -7.46
C SER A 68 -9.99 17.68 -7.73
N GLY A 69 -11.05 17.41 -6.98
CA GLY A 69 -12.35 18.10 -7.07
C GLY A 69 -12.58 19.14 -5.97
N GLY A 70 -12.08 18.89 -4.74
CA GLY A 70 -12.32 19.77 -3.59
C GLY A 70 -11.27 20.87 -3.41
N ARG A 71 -11.72 22.10 -3.12
CA ARG A 71 -10.87 23.29 -2.94
C ARG A 71 -10.42 23.50 -1.49
N ASN A 72 -11.24 23.09 -0.53
CA ASN A 72 -10.96 23.17 0.91
C ASN A 72 -11.14 21.79 1.57
N LYS A 73 -10.81 21.71 2.86
CA LYS A 73 -10.86 20.45 3.62
C LYS A 73 -12.25 19.82 3.57
N GLU A 74 -13.29 20.63 3.78
CA GLU A 74 -14.67 20.19 3.90
C GLU A 74 -15.18 19.61 2.57
N GLU A 75 -14.89 20.27 1.45
CA GLU A 75 -15.22 19.79 0.11
C GLU A 75 -14.48 18.50 -0.24
N ILE A 76 -13.17 18.42 0.02
CA ILE A 76 -12.37 17.22 -0.24
C ILE A 76 -12.97 16.03 0.51
N LEU A 77 -13.21 16.18 1.82
CA LEU A 77 -13.75 15.12 2.65
C LEU A 77 -15.18 14.73 2.27
N LYS A 78 -16.00 15.67 1.78
CA LYS A 78 -17.34 15.39 1.28
C LYS A 78 -17.29 14.54 0.01
N ILE A 79 -16.40 14.86 -0.93
CA ILE A 79 -16.23 14.08 -2.17
C ILE A 79 -15.74 12.67 -1.85
N MET A 80 -14.79 12.52 -0.93
CA MET A 80 -14.29 11.20 -0.44
C MET A 80 -15.32 10.39 0.40
N THR A 81 -16.58 10.80 0.41
CA THR A 81 -17.67 10.03 1.03
C THR A 81 -18.82 9.79 0.04
N ASP A 82 -18.66 10.27 -1.19
CA ASP A 82 -19.60 9.97 -2.27
C ASP A 82 -19.37 8.52 -2.71
N SER A 83 -20.45 7.76 -2.86
CA SER A 83 -20.38 6.39 -3.36
C SER A 83 -20.09 6.31 -4.86
N CYS A 84 -20.25 7.42 -5.59
CA CYS A 84 -20.01 7.48 -7.01
C CYS A 84 -18.53 7.79 -7.30
N ILE A 85 -17.90 6.93 -8.09
CA ILE A 85 -16.54 7.19 -8.60
C ILE A 85 -16.55 8.33 -9.62
N GLY A 86 -15.60 9.25 -9.50
CA GLY A 86 -15.36 10.30 -10.48
C GLY A 86 -14.46 9.84 -11.63
N ALA A 87 -14.44 10.63 -12.72
CA ALA A 87 -13.64 10.30 -13.90
C ALA A 87 -12.12 10.24 -13.60
N LYS A 88 -11.63 11.03 -12.63
CA LYS A 88 -10.21 11.06 -12.26
C LYS A 88 -9.85 9.87 -11.37
N GLY A 89 -10.71 9.49 -10.43
CA GLY A 89 -10.58 8.25 -9.66
C GLY A 89 -10.55 7.04 -10.59
N ALA A 90 -11.50 6.95 -11.53
CA ALA A 90 -11.53 5.86 -12.53
C ALA A 90 -10.25 5.82 -13.39
N ALA A 91 -9.78 6.97 -13.87
CA ALA A 91 -8.53 7.05 -14.62
C ALA A 91 -7.32 6.60 -13.77
N ALA A 92 -7.27 6.99 -12.50
CA ALA A 92 -6.21 6.56 -11.59
C ALA A 92 -6.22 5.05 -11.38
N LEU A 93 -7.39 4.43 -11.20
CA LEU A 93 -7.50 2.97 -11.09
C LEU A 93 -6.95 2.25 -12.33
N ILE A 94 -7.34 2.71 -13.52
CA ILE A 94 -6.87 2.13 -14.79
C ILE A 94 -5.34 2.24 -14.88
N LEU A 95 -4.78 3.42 -14.58
CA LEU A 95 -3.35 3.65 -14.64
C LEU A 95 -2.57 2.82 -13.61
N PHE A 96 -3.07 2.71 -12.38
CA PHE A 96 -2.41 1.95 -11.32
C PHE A 96 -2.45 0.43 -11.55
N LEU A 97 -3.60 -0.10 -11.96
CA LEU A 97 -3.73 -1.52 -12.32
C LEU A 97 -2.90 -1.85 -13.55
N GLY A 98 -2.91 -0.97 -14.56
CA GLY A 98 -2.05 -1.08 -15.74
C GLY A 98 -0.57 -1.06 -15.38
N ALA A 99 -0.14 -0.14 -14.52
CA ALA A 99 1.23 -0.07 -14.02
C ALA A 99 1.62 -1.35 -13.27
N LYS A 100 0.81 -1.82 -12.32
CA LYS A 100 1.07 -3.08 -11.60
C LYS A 100 1.22 -4.27 -12.55
N PHE A 101 0.31 -4.40 -13.52
CA PHE A 101 0.38 -5.47 -14.51
C PHE A 101 1.68 -5.41 -15.33
N LEU A 102 2.02 -4.23 -15.86
CA LEU A 102 3.25 -4.03 -16.63
C LEU A 102 4.48 -4.30 -15.77
N PHE A 103 4.50 -3.84 -14.52
CA PHE A 103 5.62 -4.06 -13.61
C PHE A 103 5.78 -5.53 -13.24
N LEU A 104 4.69 -6.27 -13.01
CA LEU A 104 4.72 -7.73 -12.85
C LEU A 104 5.34 -8.42 -14.08
N CYS A 105 5.07 -7.92 -15.29
CA CYS A 105 5.67 -8.44 -16.52
C CYS A 105 7.17 -8.13 -16.66
N GLN A 106 7.64 -7.04 -16.03
CA GLN A 106 9.02 -6.57 -16.11
C GLN A 106 9.86 -6.93 -14.87
N LEU A 107 9.30 -7.63 -13.90
CA LEU A 107 10.03 -8.02 -12.69
C LEU A 107 11.23 -8.92 -13.06
N PRO A 108 12.44 -8.57 -12.61
CA PRO A 108 13.64 -9.35 -12.91
C PRO A 108 13.59 -10.70 -12.20
N PHE A 109 14.03 -11.76 -12.88
CA PHE A 109 13.99 -13.13 -12.36
C PHE A 109 14.63 -13.25 -10.96
N THR A 110 15.76 -12.56 -10.73
CA THR A 110 16.50 -12.54 -9.47
C THR A 110 15.65 -12.06 -8.28
N PHE A 111 14.78 -11.08 -8.48
CA PHE A 111 13.97 -10.49 -7.41
C PHE A 111 12.49 -10.86 -7.48
N ARG A 112 12.02 -11.53 -8.54
CA ARG A 112 10.60 -11.80 -8.79
C ARG A 112 9.90 -12.42 -7.57
N ASN A 113 10.47 -13.48 -7.00
CA ASN A 113 9.88 -14.15 -5.85
C ASN A 113 9.81 -13.25 -4.61
N TYR A 114 10.87 -12.49 -4.35
CA TYR A 114 10.94 -11.56 -3.22
C TYR A 114 9.99 -10.37 -3.42
N ALA A 115 9.85 -9.89 -4.65
CA ALA A 115 8.92 -8.83 -5.00
C ALA A 115 7.47 -9.27 -4.77
N LEU A 116 7.08 -10.46 -5.24
CA LEU A 116 5.74 -11.01 -5.01
C LEU A 116 5.44 -11.19 -3.52
N LEU A 117 6.40 -11.71 -2.75
CA LEU A 117 6.25 -11.93 -1.31
C LEU A 117 6.18 -10.62 -0.51
N PHE A 118 7.04 -9.66 -0.82
CA PHE A 118 7.32 -8.55 0.09
C PHE A 118 6.60 -7.25 -0.27
N THR A 119 6.27 -7.02 -1.54
CA THR A 119 5.61 -5.79 -1.98
C THR A 119 4.28 -5.53 -1.24
N PRO A 120 3.36 -6.50 -1.07
CA PRO A 120 2.15 -6.25 -0.30
C PRO A 120 2.46 -5.89 1.15
N ALA A 121 3.46 -6.53 1.77
CA ALA A 121 3.88 -6.22 3.14
C ALA A 121 4.44 -4.79 3.27
N LEU A 122 5.18 -4.30 2.27
CA LEU A 122 5.68 -2.93 2.23
C LEU A 122 4.53 -1.89 2.17
N GLY A 123 3.49 -2.15 1.37
CA GLY A 123 2.30 -1.29 1.31
C GLY A 123 1.61 -1.15 2.66
N ARG A 124 1.39 -2.28 3.35
CA ARG A 124 0.76 -2.28 4.69
C ARG A 124 1.66 -1.70 5.75
N TRP A 125 2.98 -1.90 5.66
CA TRP A 125 3.93 -1.25 6.57
C TRP A 125 3.91 0.27 6.42
N ALA A 126 3.79 0.79 5.20
CA ALA A 126 3.63 2.23 4.99
C ALA A 126 2.34 2.79 5.59
N MET A 127 1.25 2.00 5.65
CA MET A 127 0.06 2.37 6.41
C MET A 127 0.36 2.49 7.91
N VAL A 128 1.14 1.56 8.48
CA VAL A 128 1.56 1.65 9.89
C VAL A 128 2.34 2.93 10.16
N LEU A 129 3.31 3.27 9.30
CA LEU A 129 4.05 4.54 9.40
C LEU A 129 3.10 5.74 9.30
N ALA A 130 2.15 5.73 8.36
CA ALA A 130 1.17 6.79 8.19
C ALA A 130 0.29 6.99 9.44
N MET A 131 -0.17 5.90 10.05
CA MET A 131 -0.97 5.94 11.28
C MET A 131 -0.16 6.46 12.47
N THR A 132 1.14 6.12 12.56
CA THR A 132 2.02 6.58 13.63
C THR A 132 2.37 8.07 13.53
N PHE A 133 2.53 8.61 12.32
CA PHE A 133 3.06 9.96 12.09
C PHE A 133 2.00 11.00 11.66
N SER A 134 0.72 10.64 11.65
CA SER A 134 -0.38 11.54 11.28
C SER A 134 -1.49 11.58 12.33
N SER A 135 -2.30 12.63 12.26
CA SER A 135 -3.60 12.71 12.94
C SER A 135 -4.72 12.26 11.99
N TYR A 136 -5.86 11.85 12.56
CA TYR A 136 -7.04 11.51 11.78
C TYR A 136 -7.83 12.77 11.37
N ALA A 137 -8.29 12.84 10.13
CA ALA A 137 -8.87 14.07 9.55
C ALA A 137 -10.39 14.20 9.74
N LYS A 138 -11.11 13.06 9.82
CA LYS A 138 -12.57 12.95 9.99
C LYS A 138 -12.91 12.82 11.50
N LYS A 139 -14.15 13.14 11.89
CA LYS A 139 -14.62 12.93 13.29
C LYS A 139 -14.89 11.46 13.60
N GLU A 140 -15.24 10.67 12.60
CA GLU A 140 -15.64 9.28 12.73
C GLU A 140 -15.05 8.42 11.59
N GLY A 141 -15.09 7.10 11.75
CA GLY A 141 -14.65 6.13 10.75
C GLY A 141 -13.64 5.12 11.31
N LEU A 142 -13.63 3.92 10.73
CA LEU A 142 -12.81 2.79 11.21
C LEU A 142 -11.31 3.12 11.27
N GLY A 143 -10.79 3.90 10.31
CA GLY A 143 -9.39 4.34 10.31
C GLY A 143 -9.00 5.15 11.55
N ARG A 144 -9.96 5.78 12.23
CA ARG A 144 -9.73 6.55 13.45
C ARG A 144 -9.22 5.66 14.59
N ILE A 145 -9.79 4.46 14.71
CA ILE A 145 -9.47 3.48 15.75
C ILE A 145 -7.96 3.16 15.69
N PHE A 146 -7.44 2.93 14.50
CA PHE A 146 -6.02 2.61 14.31
C PHE A 146 -5.10 3.82 14.46
N VAL A 147 -5.49 5.00 13.97
CA VAL A 147 -4.66 6.21 14.08
C VAL A 147 -4.58 6.71 15.52
N GLU A 148 -5.71 6.79 16.23
CA GLU A 148 -5.76 7.28 17.62
C GLU A 148 -5.36 6.20 18.65
N GLY A 149 -5.54 4.93 18.32
CA GLY A 149 -5.15 3.77 19.12
C GLY A 149 -3.71 3.28 18.89
N ASN A 150 -2.93 3.96 18.04
CA ASN A 150 -1.59 3.53 17.66
C ASN A 150 -0.61 3.47 18.85
N ASP A 151 -0.02 2.29 19.09
CA ASP A 151 1.14 2.14 19.98
C ASP A 151 2.46 2.35 19.20
N LYS A 152 3.23 3.37 19.60
CA LYS A 152 4.54 3.67 19.01
C LYS A 152 5.55 2.53 19.19
N LYS A 153 5.43 1.72 20.26
CA LYS A 153 6.29 0.56 20.47
C LYS A 153 6.00 -0.52 19.44
N GLU A 154 4.73 -0.79 19.15
CA GLU A 154 4.33 -1.74 18.09
C GLU A 154 4.78 -1.26 16.72
N ALA A 155 4.60 0.03 16.40
CA ALA A 155 5.10 0.61 15.17
C ALA A 155 6.62 0.46 15.01
N LEU A 156 7.38 0.65 16.11
CA LEU A 156 8.82 0.44 16.13
C LEU A 156 9.19 -1.03 15.91
N ILE A 157 8.59 -1.96 16.65
CA ILE A 157 8.82 -3.42 16.51
C ILE A 157 8.52 -3.86 15.08
N THR A 158 7.37 -3.43 14.55
CA THR A 158 6.93 -3.71 13.19
C THR A 158 7.93 -3.19 12.16
N SER A 159 8.44 -1.97 12.36
CA SER A 159 9.44 -1.38 11.48
C SER A 159 10.78 -2.11 11.53
N LEU A 160 11.24 -2.51 12.72
CA LEU A 160 12.46 -3.31 12.87
C LEU A 160 12.32 -4.68 12.18
N LEU A 161 11.17 -5.34 12.33
CA LEU A 161 10.88 -6.61 11.65
C LEU A 161 10.91 -6.44 10.13
N MET A 162 10.24 -5.42 9.60
CA MET A 162 10.21 -5.15 8.17
C MET A 162 11.58 -4.78 7.62
N ILE A 163 12.39 -4.02 8.36
CA ILE A 163 13.76 -3.69 7.97
C ILE A 163 14.63 -4.95 7.95
N LEU A 164 14.54 -5.80 8.98
CA LEU A 164 15.29 -7.05 9.07
C LEU A 164 14.93 -8.00 7.92
N LEU A 165 13.64 -8.21 7.65
CA LEU A 165 13.17 -9.03 6.53
C LEU A 165 13.59 -8.45 5.18
N GLY A 166 13.50 -7.13 5.03
CA GLY A 166 13.94 -6.44 3.82
C GLY A 166 15.43 -6.65 3.54
N LEU A 167 16.28 -6.49 4.56
CA LEU A 167 17.72 -6.76 4.47
C LEU A 167 18.03 -8.23 4.19
N LEU A 168 17.24 -9.17 4.73
CA LEU A 168 17.42 -10.59 4.46
C LEU A 168 17.08 -10.95 3.00
N LEU A 169 15.99 -10.39 2.46
CA LEU A 169 15.48 -10.71 1.12
C LEU A 169 16.24 -9.94 0.01
N PHE A 170 16.55 -8.67 0.24
CA PHE A 170 17.12 -7.77 -0.77
C PHE A 170 18.57 -7.35 -0.47
N LYS A 171 19.18 -7.79 0.64
CA LYS A 171 20.55 -7.41 1.03
C LYS A 171 20.72 -5.88 1.08
N SER A 172 21.86 -5.36 0.64
CA SER A 172 22.14 -3.92 0.57
C SER A 172 21.20 -3.17 -0.37
N PHE A 173 20.62 -3.84 -1.39
CA PHE A 173 19.67 -3.21 -2.31
C PHE A 173 18.41 -2.71 -1.57
N PHE A 174 18.08 -3.31 -0.43
CA PHE A 174 16.96 -2.87 0.39
C PHE A 174 17.02 -1.39 0.80
N ILE A 175 18.22 -0.78 0.85
CA ILE A 175 18.35 0.64 1.21
C ILE A 175 17.62 1.56 0.23
N TYR A 176 17.59 1.21 -1.06
CA TYR A 176 16.87 1.98 -2.09
C TYR A 176 15.36 1.84 -1.94
N LEU A 177 14.88 0.64 -1.65
CA LEU A 177 13.48 0.38 -1.33
C LEU A 177 13.05 1.15 -0.08
N LEU A 178 13.82 1.03 1.00
CA LEU A 178 13.57 1.72 2.26
C LEU A 178 13.50 3.23 2.05
N PHE A 179 14.47 3.81 1.35
CA PHE A 179 14.47 5.24 1.04
C PHE A 179 13.24 5.65 0.22
N GLY A 180 12.91 4.91 -0.84
CA GLY A 180 11.76 5.21 -1.69
C GLY A 180 10.43 5.16 -0.93
N ILE A 181 10.24 4.14 -0.08
CA ILE A 181 9.04 4.00 0.76
C ILE A 181 8.92 5.18 1.71
N LEU A 182 9.97 5.46 2.49
CA LEU A 182 9.95 6.53 3.49
C LEU A 182 9.73 7.90 2.83
N LEU A 183 10.39 8.16 1.69
CA LEU A 183 10.23 9.40 0.93
C LEU A 183 8.79 9.58 0.45
N ILE A 184 8.23 8.57 -0.22
CA ILE A 184 6.87 8.68 -0.79
C ILE A 184 5.82 8.75 0.32
N THR A 185 5.92 7.93 1.37
CA THR A 185 5.02 8.03 2.52
C THR A 185 5.08 9.42 3.15
N PHE A 186 6.28 9.97 3.39
CA PHE A 186 6.43 11.30 3.98
C PHE A 186 5.86 12.42 3.10
N LEU A 187 6.06 12.35 1.77
CA LEU A 187 5.50 13.29 0.82
C LEU A 187 3.96 13.27 0.85
N LEU A 188 3.37 12.07 0.81
CA LEU A 188 1.91 11.89 0.88
C LEU A 188 1.35 12.44 2.20
N LEU A 189 1.95 12.09 3.34
CA LEU A 189 1.54 12.63 4.64
C LEU A 189 1.62 14.15 4.71
N THR A 190 2.65 14.75 4.08
CA THR A 190 2.78 16.21 4.00
C THR A 190 1.66 16.83 3.17
N ILE A 191 1.31 16.24 2.03
CA ILE A 191 0.20 16.68 1.18
C ILE A 191 -1.13 16.58 1.95
N PHE A 192 -1.39 15.44 2.57
CA PHE A 192 -2.64 15.19 3.30
C PHE A 192 -2.78 16.11 4.52
N LYS A 193 -1.70 16.29 5.29
CA LYS A 193 -1.67 17.24 6.41
C LYS A 193 -1.96 18.67 5.96
N ARG A 194 -1.42 19.11 4.82
CA ARG A 194 -1.66 20.46 4.29
C ARG A 194 -3.10 20.66 3.80
N ARG A 195 -3.71 19.65 3.16
CA ARG A 195 -5.02 19.78 2.50
C ARG A 195 -6.20 19.46 3.41
N ILE A 196 -6.10 18.43 4.25
CA ILE A 196 -7.21 17.95 5.10
C ILE A 196 -6.86 17.89 6.60
N ARG A 197 -5.66 18.34 6.99
CA ARG A 197 -5.18 18.39 8.39
C ARG A 197 -5.05 17.00 9.04
N GLY A 198 -4.70 15.98 8.27
CA GLY A 198 -4.54 14.61 8.75
C GLY A 198 -4.67 13.60 7.62
N ILE A 199 -5.13 12.39 7.94
CA ILE A 199 -5.44 11.30 7.01
C ILE A 199 -6.82 10.69 7.28
N THR A 200 -7.40 10.00 6.29
CA THR A 200 -8.58 9.13 6.40
C THR A 200 -8.20 7.66 6.17
N GLY A 201 -9.17 6.74 6.33
CA GLY A 201 -8.99 5.34 5.90
C GLY A 201 -8.67 5.23 4.40
N ASP A 202 -9.35 6.00 3.56
CA ASP A 202 -9.16 6.08 2.12
C ASP A 202 -7.72 6.48 1.77
N ASN A 203 -7.17 7.46 2.50
CA ASN A 203 -5.77 7.87 2.33
C ASN A 203 -4.77 6.78 2.73
N LEU A 204 -5.09 5.92 3.70
CA LEU A 204 -4.25 4.76 4.03
C LEU A 204 -4.28 3.74 2.89
N GLY A 205 -5.45 3.49 2.29
CA GLY A 205 -5.58 2.68 1.08
C GLY A 205 -4.77 3.24 -0.09
N ALA A 206 -4.85 4.54 -0.33
CA ALA A 206 -4.05 5.22 -1.35
C ALA A 206 -2.55 5.08 -1.11
N ILE A 207 -2.07 5.28 0.12
CA ILE A 207 -0.66 5.08 0.49
C ILE A 207 -0.24 3.64 0.20
N ASN A 208 -1.06 2.66 0.56
CA ASN A 208 -0.77 1.26 0.30
C ASN A 208 -0.54 1.00 -1.20
N GLU A 209 -1.49 1.39 -2.04
CA GLU A 209 -1.43 1.15 -3.49
C GLU A 209 -0.24 1.86 -4.15
N ILE A 210 0.03 3.11 -3.75
CA ILE A 210 1.17 3.88 -4.24
C ILE A 210 2.49 3.21 -3.87
N ILE A 211 2.62 2.75 -2.63
CA ILE A 211 3.85 2.11 -2.16
C ILE A 211 4.09 0.77 -2.85
N GLU A 212 3.04 -0.01 -3.12
CA GLU A 212 3.19 -1.24 -3.89
C GLU A 212 3.71 -0.97 -5.31
N VAL A 213 3.15 0.03 -6.00
CA VAL A 213 3.61 0.43 -7.35
C VAL A 213 5.05 0.94 -7.33
N VAL A 214 5.40 1.79 -6.36
CA VAL A 214 6.76 2.35 -6.20
C VAL A 214 7.77 1.27 -5.87
N ALA A 215 7.44 0.33 -4.99
CA ALA A 215 8.33 -0.77 -4.63
C ALA A 215 8.63 -1.67 -5.84
N LEU A 216 7.60 -2.03 -6.62
CA LEU A 216 7.80 -2.78 -7.87
C LEU A 216 8.70 -2.03 -8.86
N LEU A 217 8.48 -0.73 -9.03
CA LEU A 217 9.31 0.11 -9.92
C LEU A 217 10.77 0.15 -9.48
N ILE A 218 11.03 0.36 -8.18
CA ILE A 218 12.40 0.38 -7.64
C ILE A 218 13.09 -0.96 -7.88
N ILE A 219 12.41 -2.09 -7.65
CA ILE A 219 12.95 -3.43 -7.88
C ILE A 219 13.35 -3.63 -9.35
N ILE A 220 12.52 -3.15 -10.29
CA ILE A 220 12.81 -3.22 -11.73
C ILE A 220 14.07 -2.41 -12.06
N LEU A 221 14.17 -1.18 -11.57
CA LEU A 221 15.31 -0.31 -11.83
C LEU A 221 16.61 -0.84 -11.21
N GLY A 222 16.53 -1.50 -10.07
CA GLY A 222 17.68 -2.07 -9.35
C GLY A 222 18.42 -3.20 -10.05
N ASN A 223 17.79 -3.87 -11.02
CA ASN A 223 18.41 -4.95 -11.81
C ASN A 223 19.02 -4.44 -13.12
N SER A 224 18.97 -3.12 -13.37
CA SER A 224 19.52 -2.48 -14.58
C SER A 224 20.97 -2.00 -14.40
N SER A 225 21.61 -2.38 -13.29
CA SER A 225 22.99 -2.05 -12.91
C SER A 225 23.74 -3.29 -12.45
#